data_AF-A0A229RP71-F1
#
_entry.id   AF-A0A229RP71-F1
#
_cell.length_a   1.000
_cell.length_b   1.000
_cell.length_c   1.000
_cell.angle_alpha   90.00
_cell.angle_beta   90.00
_cell.angle_gamma   90.00
#
_symmetry.space_group_name_H-M   'P 1'
#
loop_
_entity.id
_entity.type
_entity.pdbx_description
1 polymer ?
#
loop_
_entity_poly.entity_id
_entity_poly.type
_entity_poly.pdbx_seq_one_letter_code
_entity_poly.pdbx_strand_id
1 'polypeptide(L)'
;MWRWRWKRCDGWEAAPETVGGVGQDGFVDQHCGGVVTGHPADQAVQAFWEETADLFSFEPGRVNLRAPRSRLVLTVAEALIQGGMEQSSIHINARLHLPGSYDGLSQRWDILVIDDGFPVAAIDLRALTGSGSTNNRANRMKEIVGQSINVARAYAHPSVEAFRPALGQALLLEETDQSTTPRKRQSDLANFQPMSVLDELGAFFRRLRSDGQYDAVWYLTARNSPDAEVREPDPEMGLTAFVSIMIERIAAVREARDGQGLSAADLGELLTQRDDLKLGRTIAEREDVAGVVAGISSVDSGRVAVDFDVIQRRRQIVAELRQLILNSNTTETEIQKMIGKRYWIFGGQYVGVLERRQIITLDEYDVPLICADRSIHIIELKRPKHKLVREHRNHQIVSNEVHEAVAQCMNYVRGFDELGAAHQTYYHNELGLDLDFRRARGTVIIGHPELSASDEVSREQIEQTIRSYNAHLSRVQVITFADLVDSAERALAFEAEEHS
;
A
#
# COMPACT_ATOMS: atom_id res chain seq x y z
N MET A 1 -25.07 -31.98 14.29
CA MET A 1 -25.57 -31.35 15.53
C MET A 1 -24.63 -31.75 16.67
N TRP A 2 -23.57 -30.97 16.88
CA TRP A 2 -22.58 -31.21 17.94
C TRP A 2 -22.27 -29.87 18.62
N ARG A 3 -22.59 -29.78 19.91
CA ARG A 3 -22.30 -28.63 20.79
C ARG A 3 -20.96 -28.91 21.49
N TRP A 4 -20.02 -27.96 21.43
CA TRP A 4 -18.83 -27.99 22.26
C TRP A 4 -19.05 -27.13 23.51
N ARG A 5 -18.72 -27.70 24.67
CA ARG A 5 -18.81 -27.07 26.00
C ARG A 5 -17.40 -26.80 26.50
N TRP A 6 -17.11 -25.54 26.81
CA TRP A 6 -15.89 -25.08 27.47
C TRP A 6 -15.82 -25.63 28.91
N LYS A 7 -14.67 -26.17 29.33
CA LYS A 7 -14.38 -26.52 30.74
C LYS A 7 -13.15 -25.75 31.20
N ARG A 8 -13.30 -25.06 32.34
CA ARG A 8 -12.24 -24.35 33.06
C ARG A 8 -11.18 -25.33 33.58
N CYS A 9 -9.93 -24.94 33.50
CA CYS A 9 -8.83 -25.58 34.21
C CYS A 9 -8.80 -25.06 35.66
N ASP A 10 -8.97 -25.95 36.63
CA ASP A 10 -8.63 -25.73 38.03
C ASP A 10 -7.36 -26.52 38.35
N GLY A 11 -6.43 -25.86 39.06
CA GLY A 11 -5.61 -26.48 40.12
C GLY A 11 -4.42 -27.34 39.71
N TRP A 12 -3.23 -26.92 40.13
CA TRP A 12 -2.03 -27.77 40.21
C TRP A 12 -2.14 -28.71 41.41
N GLU A 13 -1.99 -30.02 41.20
CA GLU A 13 -1.71 -31.00 42.26
C GLU A 13 -0.42 -31.77 41.93
N ALA A 14 0.43 -31.92 42.96
CA ALA A 14 1.71 -32.61 42.91
C ALA A 14 1.54 -34.14 42.90
N ALA A 15 2.36 -34.84 42.11
CA ALA A 15 2.48 -36.30 42.14
C ALA A 15 3.77 -36.73 42.88
N PRO A 16 3.75 -37.86 43.63
CA PRO A 16 4.88 -38.33 44.41
C PRO A 16 5.83 -39.27 43.63
N GLU A 17 7.06 -39.36 44.13
CA GLU A 17 8.14 -40.25 43.67
C GLU A 17 7.78 -41.74 43.75
N THR A 18 8.26 -42.55 42.79
CA THR A 18 8.87 -43.88 43.07
C THR A 18 9.66 -44.45 41.88
N VAL A 19 10.95 -44.65 42.19
CA VAL A 19 11.99 -45.62 41.78
C VAL A 19 11.64 -46.83 40.87
N GLY A 20 12.42 -46.96 39.78
CA GLY A 20 13.28 -48.13 39.49
C GLY A 20 12.81 -49.24 38.54
N GLY A 21 13.54 -49.46 37.44
CA GLY A 21 13.49 -50.71 36.65
C GLY A 21 14.24 -50.65 35.32
N VAL A 22 15.32 -51.43 35.19
CA VAL A 22 16.24 -51.53 34.04
C VAL A 22 15.77 -52.61 33.05
N GLY A 23 15.92 -52.38 31.74
CA GLY A 23 15.83 -53.41 30.69
C GLY A 23 16.10 -52.87 29.28
N GLN A 24 17.17 -53.35 28.66
CA GLN A 24 17.66 -53.01 27.32
C GLN A 24 16.74 -53.52 26.20
N ASP A 25 16.57 -52.74 25.12
CA ASP A 25 16.99 -53.14 23.76
C ASP A 25 16.78 -51.99 22.77
N GLY A 26 17.77 -51.82 21.89
CA GLY A 26 17.93 -50.65 21.05
C GLY A 26 17.04 -50.63 19.81
N PHE A 27 16.58 -49.43 19.47
CA PHE A 27 16.40 -49.03 18.08
C PHE A 27 16.81 -47.55 17.98
N VAL A 28 17.65 -47.29 16.98
CA VAL A 28 18.24 -45.99 16.69
C VAL A 28 17.13 -45.06 16.22
N ASP A 29 16.91 -43.95 16.94
CA ASP A 29 16.38 -42.76 16.31
C ASP A 29 17.04 -41.51 16.88
N GLN A 30 17.54 -40.67 15.97
CA GLN A 30 18.24 -39.44 16.28
C GLN A 30 17.23 -38.42 16.79
N HIS A 31 17.11 -38.30 18.11
CA HIS A 31 16.47 -37.15 18.75
C HIS A 31 17.52 -36.44 19.59
N CYS A 32 18.18 -35.45 18.98
CA CYS A 32 18.77 -34.37 19.76
C CYS A 32 17.60 -33.60 20.39
N GLY A 33 17.24 -33.99 21.61
CA GLY A 33 16.50 -33.15 22.54
C GLY A 33 17.32 -31.90 22.83
N GLY A 34 17.07 -30.85 22.05
CA GLY A 34 17.31 -29.49 22.48
C GLY A 34 16.14 -29.07 23.36
N VAL A 35 16.42 -28.75 24.60
CA VAL A 35 15.49 -27.99 25.44
C VAL A 35 15.15 -26.71 24.68
N VAL A 36 13.91 -26.58 24.19
CA VAL A 36 13.43 -25.31 23.63
C VAL A 36 13.15 -24.37 24.81
N THR A 37 14.21 -23.83 25.39
CA THR A 37 14.14 -22.58 26.15
C THR A 37 14.40 -21.48 25.15
N GLY A 38 13.32 -20.95 24.58
CA GLY A 38 13.37 -19.82 23.66
C GLY A 38 12.01 -19.16 23.61
N HIS A 39 11.98 -17.84 23.68
CA HIS A 39 10.80 -17.05 23.42
C HIS A 39 10.31 -17.34 21.98
N PRO A 40 8.99 -17.42 21.71
CA PRO A 40 8.47 -17.76 20.38
C PRO A 40 8.94 -16.85 19.25
N ALA A 41 9.35 -15.63 19.59
CA ALA A 41 9.89 -14.64 18.65
C ALA A 41 11.41 -14.62 18.53
N ASP A 42 12.17 -15.45 19.25
CA ASP A 42 13.65 -15.43 19.25
C ASP A 42 14.21 -15.58 17.83
N GLN A 43 13.75 -16.59 17.09
CA GLN A 43 14.18 -16.80 15.70
C GLN A 43 13.80 -15.63 14.78
N ALA A 44 12.65 -15.00 15.02
CA ALA A 44 12.18 -13.88 14.22
C ALA A 44 12.97 -12.60 14.49
N VAL A 45 13.35 -12.36 15.74
CA VAL A 45 14.20 -11.24 16.15
C VAL A 45 15.64 -11.45 15.67
N GLN A 46 16.17 -12.67 15.74
CA GLN A 46 17.49 -12.98 15.19
C GLN A 46 17.53 -12.74 13.67
N ALA A 47 16.56 -13.28 12.93
CA ALA A 47 16.45 -13.03 11.49
C ALA A 47 16.30 -11.54 11.17
N PHE A 48 15.52 -10.81 11.96
CA PHE A 48 15.38 -9.35 11.84
C PHE A 48 16.75 -8.65 11.93
N TRP A 49 17.62 -9.05 12.86
CA TRP A 49 18.96 -8.46 12.99
C TRP A 49 19.89 -8.85 11.84
N GLU A 50 19.89 -10.10 11.41
CA GLU A 50 20.69 -10.60 10.27
C GLU A 50 20.33 -9.86 8.99
N GLU A 51 19.05 -9.82 8.64
CA GLU A 51 18.56 -9.14 7.45
C GLU A 51 18.77 -7.61 7.52
N THR A 52 18.73 -7.03 8.74
CA THR A 52 19.08 -5.62 8.94
C THR A 52 20.56 -5.36 8.71
N ALA A 53 21.46 -6.26 9.15
CA ALA A 53 22.89 -6.13 8.94
C ALA A 53 23.27 -6.17 7.45
N ASP A 54 22.64 -7.05 6.67
CA ASP A 54 22.84 -7.16 5.22
C ASP A 54 22.48 -5.87 4.45
N LEU A 55 21.46 -5.13 4.93
CA LEU A 55 21.10 -3.83 4.37
C LEU A 55 22.13 -2.74 4.66
N PHE A 56 22.86 -2.85 5.78
CA PHE A 56 23.91 -1.89 6.18
C PHE A 56 25.29 -2.24 5.62
N SER A 57 25.52 -3.46 5.14
CA SER A 57 26.78 -3.87 4.52
C SER A 57 27.00 -3.34 3.10
N PHE A 58 26.01 -2.71 2.47
CA PHE A 58 26.11 -2.23 1.08
C PHE A 58 26.53 -0.76 0.89
N GLU A 59 26.34 0.14 1.86
CA GLU A 59 26.94 1.50 1.85
C GLU A 59 26.97 2.11 3.28
N PRO A 60 28.13 2.55 3.81
CA PRO A 60 28.20 3.17 5.13
C PRO A 60 27.62 4.60 5.08
N GLY A 61 26.43 4.81 5.68
CA GLY A 61 25.88 6.13 5.95
C GLY A 61 24.39 6.36 5.65
N ARG A 62 23.68 5.39 5.04
CA ARG A 62 22.22 5.47 4.89
C ARG A 62 21.52 4.64 5.96
N VAL A 63 20.79 5.31 6.86
CA VAL A 63 19.84 4.65 7.79
C VAL A 63 18.61 4.23 6.99
N ASN A 64 18.47 2.94 6.71
CA ASN A 64 17.31 2.42 6.00
C ASN A 64 16.12 2.26 6.96
N LEU A 65 15.08 3.10 6.81
CA LEU A 65 13.88 3.14 7.68
C LEU A 65 12.90 1.95 7.44
N ARG A 66 13.25 1.02 6.55
CA ARG A 66 12.49 -0.19 6.23
C ARG A 66 13.34 -1.43 6.49
N ALA A 67 13.81 -1.60 7.73
CA ALA A 67 14.31 -2.88 8.19
C ALA A 67 13.27 -3.98 7.85
N PRO A 68 13.71 -5.17 7.44
CA PRO A 68 12.82 -6.22 6.97
C PRO A 68 12.14 -6.86 8.17
N ARG A 69 10.84 -6.58 8.32
CA ARG A 69 10.00 -7.05 9.45
C ARG A 69 9.32 -8.38 9.14
N SER A 70 9.60 -8.96 7.98
CA SER A 70 8.90 -10.10 7.39
C SER A 70 8.78 -11.28 8.33
N ARG A 71 9.83 -11.58 9.11
CA ARG A 71 9.80 -12.71 10.04
C ARG A 71 8.94 -12.49 11.27
N LEU A 72 8.93 -11.28 11.83
CA LEU A 72 8.04 -10.89 12.94
C LEU A 72 6.56 -10.90 12.51
N VAL A 73 6.30 -10.45 11.27
CA VAL A 73 4.96 -10.50 10.66
C VAL A 73 4.47 -11.95 10.59
N LEU A 74 5.32 -12.87 10.13
CA LEU A 74 5.00 -14.29 10.06
C LEU A 74 4.77 -14.90 11.45
N THR A 75 5.55 -14.52 12.47
CA THR A 75 5.32 -14.98 13.84
C THR A 75 3.93 -14.63 14.35
N VAL A 76 3.47 -13.39 14.11
CA VAL A 76 2.11 -12.98 14.50
C VAL A 76 1.06 -13.77 13.71
N ALA A 77 1.24 -13.93 12.40
CA ALA A 77 0.31 -14.69 11.57
C ALA A 77 0.22 -16.17 12.01
N GLU A 78 1.35 -16.82 12.25
CA GLU A 78 1.42 -18.20 12.76
C GLU A 78 0.72 -18.33 14.11
N ALA A 79 0.92 -17.37 15.02
CA ALA A 79 0.28 -17.38 16.33
C ALA A 79 -1.25 -17.19 16.22
N LEU A 80 -1.73 -16.35 15.29
CA LEU A 80 -3.17 -16.25 15.00
C LEU A 80 -3.74 -17.55 14.43
N ILE A 81 -3.02 -18.22 13.53
CA ILE A 81 -3.42 -19.53 12.96
C ILE A 81 -3.50 -20.59 14.06
N GLN A 82 -2.50 -20.65 14.94
CA GLN A 82 -2.50 -21.56 16.10
C GLN A 82 -3.66 -21.26 17.06
N GLY A 83 -4.07 -20.01 17.15
CA GLY A 83 -5.25 -19.57 17.88
C GLY A 83 -6.60 -19.89 17.22
N GLY A 84 -6.59 -20.53 16.04
CA GLY A 84 -7.78 -21.02 15.35
C GLY A 84 -8.26 -20.16 14.18
N MET A 85 -7.46 -19.17 13.75
CA MET A 85 -7.75 -18.42 12.52
C MET A 85 -7.42 -19.23 11.29
N GLU A 86 -8.28 -19.16 10.27
CA GLU A 86 -8.00 -19.80 8.99
C GLU A 86 -6.86 -19.08 8.27
N GLN A 87 -5.88 -19.82 7.77
CA GLN A 87 -4.73 -19.22 7.07
C GLN A 87 -5.16 -18.38 5.86
N SER A 88 -6.20 -18.79 5.13
CA SER A 88 -6.76 -18.05 3.99
C SER A 88 -7.32 -16.68 4.39
N SER A 89 -7.76 -16.51 5.64
CA SER A 89 -8.28 -15.24 6.15
C SER A 89 -7.20 -14.23 6.53
N ILE A 90 -5.92 -14.61 6.52
CA ILE A 90 -4.81 -13.77 6.98
C ILE A 90 -3.99 -13.30 5.77
N HIS A 91 -3.98 -11.99 5.57
CA HIS A 91 -3.32 -11.34 4.45
C HIS A 91 -2.13 -10.54 4.94
N ILE A 92 -0.94 -10.85 4.43
CA ILE A 92 0.32 -10.21 4.81
C ILE A 92 0.83 -9.35 3.65
N ASN A 93 1.34 -8.15 3.95
CA ASN A 93 2.04 -7.26 2.99
C ASN A 93 1.27 -6.92 1.71
N ALA A 94 -0.01 -7.26 1.62
CA ALA A 94 -0.86 -6.85 0.53
C ALA A 94 -1.10 -5.33 0.64
N ARG A 95 -1.33 -4.64 -0.48
CA ARG A 95 -1.61 -3.19 -0.49
C ARG A 95 -3.03 -2.93 0.04
N LEU A 96 -3.27 -3.32 1.28
CA LEU A 96 -4.58 -3.35 1.89
C LEU A 96 -4.71 -2.18 2.84
N HIS A 97 -5.76 -1.41 2.62
CA HIS A 97 -6.11 -0.24 3.40
C HIS A 97 -7.44 -0.52 4.09
N LEU A 98 -7.50 -0.23 5.38
CA LEU A 98 -8.81 -0.12 6.04
C LEU A 98 -9.49 1.19 5.61
N PRO A 99 -10.83 1.23 5.56
CA PRO A 99 -11.57 2.48 5.42
C PRO A 99 -11.14 3.48 6.51
N GLY A 100 -10.67 4.65 6.10
CA GLY A 100 -10.23 5.73 6.99
C GLY A 100 -10.90 7.05 6.60
N SER A 101 -11.25 7.87 7.61
CA SER A 101 -11.95 9.15 7.39
C SER A 101 -11.07 10.31 6.92
N TYR A 102 -9.76 10.21 7.08
CA TYR A 102 -8.78 11.24 6.72
C TYR A 102 -7.95 10.81 5.52
N ASP A 103 -8.08 11.57 4.44
CA ASP A 103 -7.31 11.40 3.22
C ASP A 103 -5.80 11.56 3.49
N GLY A 104 -4.99 10.61 3.00
CA GLY A 104 -3.53 10.61 3.19
C GLY A 104 -3.04 10.05 4.54
N LEU A 105 -3.94 9.77 5.49
CA LEU A 105 -3.62 9.04 6.74
C LEU A 105 -3.88 7.52 6.63
N SER A 106 -4.41 7.05 5.50
CA SER A 106 -4.53 5.62 5.21
C SER A 106 -3.14 5.01 4.98
N GLN A 107 -2.54 4.49 6.05
CA GLN A 107 -1.28 3.76 6.00
C GLN A 107 -1.54 2.30 5.63
N ARG A 108 -0.50 1.61 5.18
CA ARG A 108 -0.54 0.17 4.91
C ARG A 108 -0.53 -0.56 6.25
N TRP A 109 -1.31 -1.63 6.33
CA TRP A 109 -1.25 -2.58 7.43
C TRP A 109 -0.32 -3.72 7.05
N ASP A 110 0.48 -4.22 7.99
CA ASP A 110 1.37 -5.35 7.74
C ASP A 110 0.59 -6.67 7.68
N ILE A 111 -0.47 -6.80 8.49
CA ILE A 111 -1.42 -7.91 8.47
C ILE A 111 -2.85 -7.37 8.44
N LEU A 112 -3.68 -7.92 7.56
CA LEU A 112 -5.13 -7.74 7.58
C LEU A 112 -5.80 -9.10 7.69
N VAL A 113 -6.81 -9.21 8.54
CA VAL A 113 -7.62 -10.42 8.67
C VAL A 113 -8.99 -10.15 8.05
N ILE A 114 -9.34 -10.96 7.06
CA ILE A 114 -10.57 -10.83 6.29
C ILE A 114 -11.36 -12.12 6.34
N ASP A 115 -12.60 -12.01 6.78
CA ASP A 115 -13.53 -13.10 6.92
C ASP A 115 -14.72 -12.88 5.98
N ASP A 116 -14.89 -13.74 4.97
CA ASP A 116 -15.92 -13.58 3.93
C ASP A 116 -15.95 -12.18 3.28
N GLY A 117 -14.75 -11.68 2.93
CA GLY A 117 -14.57 -10.33 2.38
C GLY A 117 -14.74 -9.18 3.39
N PHE A 118 -15.08 -9.47 4.64
CA PHE A 118 -15.28 -8.48 5.70
C PHE A 118 -13.99 -8.28 6.52
N PRO A 119 -13.48 -7.05 6.68
CA PRO A 119 -12.30 -6.80 7.51
C PRO A 119 -12.64 -6.98 8.99
N VAL A 120 -12.01 -7.95 9.65
CA VAL A 120 -12.26 -8.27 11.07
C VAL A 120 -11.09 -7.91 11.99
N ALA A 121 -9.87 -7.79 11.44
CA ALA A 121 -8.73 -7.23 12.17
C ALA A 121 -7.68 -6.60 11.26
N ALA A 122 -6.88 -5.69 11.81
CA ALA A 122 -5.70 -5.13 11.17
C ALA A 122 -4.56 -4.96 12.18
N ILE A 123 -3.34 -5.30 11.78
CA ILE A 123 -2.16 -5.29 12.64
C ILE A 123 -1.01 -4.58 11.92
N ASP A 124 -0.36 -3.68 12.65
CA ASP A 124 0.84 -2.96 12.20
C ASP A 124 2.04 -3.36 13.05
N LEU A 125 3.18 -3.57 12.42
CA LEU A 125 4.44 -3.97 13.04
C LEU A 125 5.50 -2.90 12.80
N ARG A 126 6.08 -2.37 13.87
CA ARG A 126 7.12 -1.34 13.81
C ARG A 126 8.38 -1.78 14.54
N ALA A 127 9.52 -1.30 14.06
CA ALA A 127 10.79 -1.49 14.73
C ALA A 127 11.46 -0.14 14.99
N LEU A 128 11.98 0.04 16.19
CA LEU A 128 12.74 1.20 16.64
C LEU A 128 14.17 0.77 16.98
N THR A 129 15.08 0.98 16.03
CA THR A 129 16.48 0.52 16.10
C THR A 129 17.45 1.69 16.05
N GLY A 130 18.69 1.48 16.51
CA GLY A 130 19.78 2.43 16.51
C GLY A 130 19.40 3.81 17.04
N SER A 131 19.83 4.86 16.34
CA SER A 131 19.47 6.25 16.65
C SER A 131 17.98 6.56 16.42
N GLY A 132 17.26 5.72 15.68
CA GLY A 132 15.82 5.84 15.44
C GLY A 132 14.99 5.61 16.71
N SER A 133 15.49 4.77 17.62
CA SER A 133 14.87 4.55 18.95
C SER A 133 14.73 5.84 19.77
N THR A 134 15.59 6.83 19.53
CA THR A 134 15.60 8.09 20.27
C THR A 134 15.13 9.27 19.43
N ASN A 135 15.64 9.41 18.20
CA ASN A 135 15.48 10.61 17.39
C ASN A 135 14.13 10.64 16.64
N ASN A 136 13.56 9.48 16.36
CA ASN A 136 12.33 9.36 15.57
C ASN A 136 11.12 8.87 16.39
N ARG A 137 11.29 8.57 17.69
CA ARG A 137 10.24 8.02 18.55
C ARG A 137 8.96 8.87 18.53
N ALA A 138 9.08 10.18 18.76
CA ALA A 138 7.92 11.07 18.84
C ALA A 138 7.12 11.09 17.53
N ASN A 139 7.80 11.01 16.38
CA ASN A 139 7.13 10.93 15.08
C ASN A 139 6.42 9.58 14.92
N ARG A 140 7.03 8.47 15.35
CA ARG A 140 6.39 7.14 15.29
C ARG A 140 5.19 7.03 16.22
N MET A 141 5.26 7.61 17.41
CA MET A 141 4.09 7.70 18.31
C MET A 141 2.94 8.49 17.66
N LYS A 142 3.23 9.62 17.01
CA LYS A 142 2.21 10.40 16.28
C LYS A 142 1.57 9.61 15.14
N GLU A 143 2.36 8.82 14.40
CA GLU A 143 1.85 7.99 13.32
C GLU A 143 0.92 6.88 13.84
N ILE A 144 1.31 6.18 14.92
CA ILE A 144 0.49 5.15 15.57
C ILE A 144 -0.86 5.75 16.02
N VAL A 145 -0.84 6.90 16.68
CA VAL A 145 -2.07 7.60 17.11
C VAL A 145 -2.91 8.06 15.91
N GLY A 146 -2.28 8.61 14.87
CA GLY A 146 -2.99 9.08 13.68
C GLY A 146 -3.72 7.94 12.97
N GLN A 147 -3.09 6.76 12.90
CA GLN A 147 -3.65 5.57 12.28
C GLN A 147 -4.88 5.05 13.03
N SER A 148 -4.82 4.96 14.36
CA SER A 148 -5.97 4.52 15.16
C SER A 148 -7.15 5.48 15.08
N ILE A 149 -6.90 6.80 15.17
CA ILE A 149 -7.95 7.82 15.09
C ILE A 149 -8.64 7.78 13.72
N ASN A 150 -7.88 7.51 12.66
CA ASN A 150 -8.42 7.44 11.31
C ASN A 150 -9.45 6.31 11.15
N VAL A 151 -9.15 5.12 11.71
CA VAL A 151 -10.10 3.99 11.73
C VAL A 151 -11.24 4.27 12.71
N ALA A 152 -10.96 4.72 13.92
CA ALA A 152 -12.00 4.99 14.92
C ALA A 152 -13.05 5.98 14.39
N ARG A 153 -12.63 7.02 13.65
CA ARG A 153 -13.56 7.97 13.02
C ARG A 153 -14.44 7.31 11.96
N ALA A 154 -13.89 6.41 11.15
CA ALA A 154 -14.63 5.71 10.09
C ALA A 154 -15.76 4.87 10.67
N TYR A 155 -15.53 4.26 11.83
CA TYR A 155 -16.50 3.41 12.52
C TYR A 155 -17.27 4.11 13.66
N ALA A 156 -17.11 5.43 13.85
CA ALA A 156 -17.73 6.15 14.97
C ALA A 156 -19.27 6.26 14.94
N HIS A 157 -19.93 5.87 13.83
CA HIS A 157 -21.39 5.93 13.74
C HIS A 157 -22.01 4.64 14.29
N PRO A 158 -23.12 4.72 15.05
CA PRO A 158 -23.73 3.54 15.68
C PRO A 158 -24.09 2.41 14.71
N SER A 159 -24.38 2.72 13.44
CA SER A 159 -24.68 1.71 12.42
C SER A 159 -23.49 0.85 12.01
N VAL A 160 -22.26 1.29 12.28
CA VAL A 160 -21.03 0.58 11.90
C VAL A 160 -20.06 0.33 13.05
N GLU A 161 -20.29 0.95 14.21
CA GLU A 161 -19.41 0.87 15.39
C GLU A 161 -19.12 -0.59 15.82
N ALA A 162 -20.15 -1.44 15.80
CA ALA A 162 -20.02 -2.85 16.16
C ALA A 162 -19.11 -3.65 15.20
N PHE A 163 -18.88 -3.12 14.00
CA PHE A 163 -18.08 -3.75 12.95
C PHE A 163 -16.65 -3.22 12.87
N ARG A 164 -16.23 -2.35 13.80
CA ARG A 164 -14.85 -1.85 13.83
C ARG A 164 -13.88 -3.04 13.91
N PRO A 165 -12.96 -3.20 12.95
CA PRO A 165 -11.94 -4.25 12.99
C PRO A 165 -11.11 -4.17 14.26
N ALA A 166 -10.69 -5.31 14.79
CA ALA A 166 -9.74 -5.38 15.88
C ALA A 166 -8.40 -4.77 15.44
N LEU A 167 -7.85 -3.83 16.20
CA LEU A 167 -6.60 -3.16 15.88
C LEU A 167 -5.46 -3.66 16.77
N GLY A 168 -4.41 -4.19 16.15
CA GLY A 168 -3.19 -4.62 16.81
C GLY A 168 -1.99 -3.74 16.46
N GLN A 169 -1.12 -3.48 17.44
CA GLN A 169 0.18 -2.86 17.21
C GLN A 169 1.29 -3.73 17.79
N ALA A 170 2.20 -4.22 16.95
CA ALA A 170 3.47 -4.77 17.44
C ALA A 170 4.58 -3.72 17.34
N LEU A 171 5.46 -3.68 18.33
CA LEU A 171 6.65 -2.84 18.29
C LEU A 171 7.87 -3.54 18.89
N LEU A 172 8.90 -3.75 18.07
CA LEU A 172 10.23 -4.13 18.51
C LEU A 172 11.07 -2.88 18.83
N LEU A 173 11.58 -2.77 20.05
CA LEU A 173 12.58 -1.76 20.42
C LEU A 173 13.96 -2.41 20.60
N GLU A 174 14.97 -1.87 19.93
CA GLU A 174 16.35 -2.26 20.18
C GLU A 174 16.83 -1.77 21.54
N GLU A 175 17.32 -2.67 22.38
CA GLU A 175 17.95 -2.35 23.65
C GLU A 175 19.38 -1.84 23.43
N THR A 176 19.52 -0.53 23.47
CA THR A 176 20.81 0.19 23.58
C THR A 176 20.90 0.90 24.93
N ASP A 177 22.11 1.26 25.38
CA ASP A 177 22.31 2.07 26.59
C ASP A 177 21.46 3.36 26.55
N GLN A 178 21.30 3.94 25.37
CA GLN A 178 20.49 5.14 25.16
C GLN A 178 18.99 4.93 25.33
N SER A 179 18.49 3.71 25.07
CA SER A 179 17.07 3.36 25.11
C SER A 179 16.63 2.84 26.48
N THR A 180 17.54 2.18 27.22
CA THR A 180 17.27 1.55 28.51
C THR A 180 17.65 2.43 29.70
N THR A 181 18.52 3.43 29.51
CA THR A 181 18.91 4.35 30.59
C THR A 181 17.88 5.47 30.77
N PRO A 182 17.36 5.69 32.00
CA PRO A 182 16.49 6.82 32.29
C PRO A 182 17.14 8.17 31.99
N ARG A 183 16.43 9.02 31.25
CA ARG A 183 16.93 10.36 30.89
C ARG A 183 16.36 11.41 31.82
N LYS A 184 17.22 12.31 32.31
CA LYS A 184 16.77 13.53 33.00
C LYS A 184 16.05 14.42 31.99
N ARG A 185 14.73 14.53 32.10
CA ARG A 185 13.96 15.53 31.36
C ARG A 185 14.08 16.86 32.10
N GLN A 186 14.31 17.95 31.38
CA GLN A 186 14.17 19.29 31.95
C GLN A 186 12.67 19.53 32.11
N SER A 187 12.15 19.39 33.33
CA SER A 187 10.74 19.62 33.64
C SER A 187 10.65 20.33 34.99
N ASP A 188 9.96 21.47 35.01
CA ASP A 188 9.71 22.28 36.21
C ASP A 188 8.52 21.74 37.04
N LEU A 189 7.98 20.56 36.70
CA LEU A 189 6.87 19.94 37.42
C LEU A 189 7.40 19.14 38.62
N ALA A 190 6.92 19.47 39.81
CA ALA A 190 7.21 18.69 41.02
C ALA A 190 6.73 17.24 40.83
N ASN A 191 7.63 16.27 41.08
CA ASN A 191 7.45 14.81 40.97
C ASN A 191 7.75 14.15 39.60
N PHE A 192 8.55 14.76 38.73
CA PHE A 192 9.00 14.09 37.51
C PHE A 192 9.94 12.91 37.82
N GLN A 193 9.49 11.67 37.56
CA GLN A 193 10.34 10.48 37.58
C GLN A 193 11.05 10.32 36.22
N PRO A 194 12.40 10.26 36.18
CA PRO A 194 13.13 9.98 34.95
C PRO A 194 12.69 8.63 34.37
N MET A 195 12.35 8.61 33.08
CA MET A 195 11.98 7.39 32.35
C MET A 195 13.02 7.12 31.27
N SER A 196 13.28 5.83 31.01
CA SER A 196 13.99 5.40 29.81
C SER A 196 13.07 5.49 28.59
N VAL A 197 13.63 5.28 27.39
CA VAL A 197 12.80 5.17 26.19
C VAL A 197 11.87 3.97 26.26
N LEU A 198 12.39 2.86 26.79
CA LEU A 198 11.62 1.64 27.05
C LEU A 198 10.40 1.92 27.94
N ASP A 199 10.62 2.61 29.05
CA ASP A 199 9.54 2.94 30.00
C ASP A 199 8.51 3.91 29.39
N GLU A 200 8.98 4.90 28.62
CA GLU A 200 8.12 5.87 27.95
C GLU A 200 7.20 5.20 26.91
N LEU A 201 7.72 4.29 26.10
CA LEU A 201 6.94 3.53 25.13
C LEU A 201 5.96 2.58 25.82
N GLY A 202 6.39 1.89 26.88
CA GLY A 202 5.49 1.05 27.67
C GLY A 202 4.33 1.85 28.28
N ALA A 203 4.60 3.03 28.84
CA ALA A 203 3.57 3.92 29.36
C ALA A 203 2.64 4.47 28.27
N PHE A 204 3.17 4.76 27.07
CA PHE A 204 2.39 5.19 25.92
C PHE A 204 1.44 4.11 25.43
N PHE A 205 1.91 2.88 25.25
CA PHE A 205 1.07 1.78 24.78
C PHE A 205 -0.01 1.38 25.78
N ARG A 206 0.30 1.40 27.09
CA ARG A 206 -0.73 1.24 28.14
C ARG A 206 -1.84 2.27 28.03
N ARG A 207 -1.51 3.53 27.74
CA ARG A 207 -2.53 4.58 27.51
C ARG A 207 -3.33 4.31 26.24
N LEU A 208 -2.69 3.95 25.12
CA LEU A 208 -3.43 3.64 23.88
C LEU A 208 -4.45 2.52 24.04
N ARG A 209 -4.08 1.45 24.76
CA ARG A 209 -5.01 0.36 25.09
C ARG A 209 -6.14 0.85 25.98
N SER A 210 -5.81 1.59 27.05
CA SER A 210 -6.81 2.15 27.97
C SER A 210 -7.78 3.12 27.29
N ASP A 211 -7.33 3.85 26.27
CA ASP A 211 -8.12 4.80 25.50
C ASP A 211 -8.93 4.12 24.37
N GLY A 212 -8.82 2.79 24.22
CA GLY A 212 -9.51 2.01 23.19
C GLY A 212 -9.03 2.28 21.77
N GLN A 213 -7.85 2.89 21.61
CA GLN A 213 -7.28 3.22 20.29
C GLN A 213 -6.74 1.97 19.57
N TYR A 214 -6.15 1.06 20.34
CA TYR A 214 -5.77 -0.27 19.88
C TYR A 214 -6.34 -1.30 20.85
N ASP A 215 -6.84 -2.40 20.31
CA ASP A 215 -7.37 -3.50 21.10
C ASP A 215 -6.22 -4.27 21.78
N ALA A 216 -5.14 -4.53 21.03
CA ALA A 216 -3.98 -5.27 21.51
C ALA A 216 -2.65 -4.60 21.13
N VAL A 217 -1.66 -4.70 22.03
CA VAL A 217 -0.27 -4.28 21.75
C VAL A 217 0.67 -5.44 22.04
N TRP A 218 1.60 -5.71 21.13
CA TRP A 218 2.74 -6.59 21.35
C TRP A 218 4.00 -5.76 21.45
N TYR A 219 4.47 -5.49 22.67
CA TYR A 219 5.65 -4.68 22.92
C TYR A 219 6.82 -5.56 23.36
N LEU A 220 7.81 -5.69 22.48
CA LEU A 220 8.99 -6.52 22.70
C LEU A 220 10.28 -5.71 22.56
N THR A 221 11.30 -6.13 23.30
CA THR A 221 12.63 -5.52 23.32
C THR A 221 13.69 -6.60 23.15
N ALA A 222 14.78 -6.27 22.44
CA ALA A 222 15.92 -7.16 22.30
C ALA A 222 17.18 -6.34 22.00
N ARG A 223 18.34 -6.82 22.42
CA ARG A 223 19.62 -6.27 21.95
C ARG A 223 19.86 -6.69 20.49
N ASN A 224 20.57 -5.87 19.73
CA ASN A 224 21.10 -6.28 18.44
C ASN A 224 22.38 -7.11 18.65
N SER A 225 22.20 -8.39 19.00
CA SER A 225 23.29 -9.35 19.25
C SER A 225 22.80 -10.75 18.91
N PRO A 226 23.66 -11.65 18.39
CA PRO A 226 23.27 -13.03 18.08
C PRO A 226 22.69 -13.79 19.27
N ASP A 227 23.19 -13.51 20.48
CA ASP A 227 22.75 -14.15 21.73
C ASP A 227 21.67 -13.34 22.49
N ALA A 228 21.02 -12.37 21.83
CA ALA A 228 20.07 -11.50 22.51
C ALA A 228 18.74 -12.22 22.78
N GLU A 229 18.38 -12.30 24.06
CA GLU A 229 17.06 -12.78 24.49
C GLU A 229 15.97 -11.74 24.17
N VAL A 230 14.84 -12.21 23.63
CA VAL A 230 13.64 -11.39 23.49
C VAL A 230 12.98 -11.18 24.84
N ARG A 231 12.62 -9.94 25.14
CA ARG A 231 11.93 -9.54 26.36
C ARG A 231 10.60 -8.88 26.04
N GLU A 232 9.61 -9.15 26.87
CA GLU A 232 8.30 -8.50 26.84
C GLU A 232 8.13 -7.75 28.17
N PRO A 233 8.44 -6.42 28.22
CA PRO A 233 8.51 -5.68 29.48
C PRO A 233 7.19 -5.63 30.26
N ASP A 234 6.06 -5.85 29.60
CA ASP A 234 4.74 -5.89 30.18
C ASP A 234 4.00 -7.13 29.67
N PRO A 235 3.70 -8.13 30.53
CA PRO A 235 3.01 -9.36 30.13
C PRO A 235 1.63 -9.13 29.51
N GLU A 236 0.94 -8.04 29.87
CA GLU A 236 -0.35 -7.69 29.24
C GLU A 236 -0.20 -7.16 27.81
N MET A 237 1.03 -6.82 27.42
CA MET A 237 1.42 -6.44 26.06
C MET A 237 2.40 -7.46 25.46
N GLY A 238 2.42 -8.70 25.97
CA GLY A 238 3.17 -9.82 25.41
C GLY A 238 2.42 -10.54 24.29
N LEU A 239 3.11 -11.39 23.54
CA LEU A 239 2.56 -12.09 22.36
C LEU A 239 1.32 -12.92 22.71
N THR A 240 1.34 -13.61 23.86
CA THR A 240 0.23 -14.45 24.31
C THR A 240 -1.03 -13.60 24.57
N ALA A 241 -0.88 -12.50 25.32
CA ALA A 241 -1.98 -11.58 25.58
C ALA A 241 -2.48 -10.92 24.30
N PHE A 242 -1.55 -10.51 23.42
CA PHE A 242 -1.85 -9.90 22.13
C PHE A 242 -2.75 -10.82 21.29
N VAL A 243 -2.34 -12.07 21.07
CA VAL A 243 -3.07 -13.04 20.25
C VAL A 243 -4.44 -13.35 20.84
N SER A 244 -4.52 -13.56 22.16
CA SER A 244 -5.78 -13.85 22.84
C SER A 244 -6.79 -12.72 22.67
N ILE A 245 -6.39 -11.46 22.88
CA ILE A 245 -7.26 -10.29 22.73
C ILE A 245 -7.70 -10.12 21.28
N MET A 246 -6.78 -10.30 20.32
CA MET A 246 -7.10 -10.19 18.90
C MET A 246 -8.15 -11.22 18.47
N ILE A 247 -8.01 -12.48 18.89
CA ILE A 247 -8.98 -13.55 18.56
C ILE A 247 -10.35 -13.26 19.17
N GLU A 248 -10.40 -12.82 20.43
CA GLU A 248 -11.65 -12.45 21.10
C GLU A 248 -12.36 -11.30 20.36
N ARG A 249 -11.63 -10.26 19.97
CA ARG A 249 -12.19 -9.14 19.22
C ARG A 249 -12.61 -9.52 17.81
N ILE A 250 -11.83 -10.34 17.11
CA ILE A 250 -12.22 -10.88 15.79
C ILE A 250 -13.53 -11.66 15.90
N ALA A 251 -13.67 -12.52 16.91
CA ALA A 251 -14.89 -13.29 17.14
C ALA A 251 -16.10 -12.36 17.40
N ALA A 252 -15.92 -11.31 18.20
CA ALA A 252 -16.98 -10.33 18.46
C ALA A 252 -17.42 -9.57 17.18
N VAL A 253 -16.48 -9.20 16.30
CA VAL A 253 -16.81 -8.54 15.03
C VAL A 253 -17.56 -9.51 14.09
N ARG A 254 -17.13 -10.78 14.01
CA ARG A 254 -17.82 -11.83 13.25
C ARG A 254 -19.24 -12.05 13.74
N GLU A 255 -19.43 -12.17 15.05
CA GLU A 255 -20.75 -12.35 15.65
C GLU A 255 -21.68 -11.16 15.36
N ALA A 256 -21.16 -9.93 15.44
CA ALA A 256 -21.92 -8.74 15.09
C ALA A 256 -22.35 -8.75 13.62
N ARG A 257 -21.43 -9.09 12.69
CA ARG A 257 -21.72 -9.20 11.26
C ARG A 257 -22.80 -10.25 10.99
N ASP A 258 -22.60 -11.46 11.51
CA ASP A 258 -23.48 -12.61 11.27
C ASP A 258 -24.88 -12.36 11.85
N GLY A 259 -24.96 -11.70 13.01
CA GLY A 259 -26.23 -11.30 13.64
C GLY A 259 -27.06 -10.33 12.79
N GLN A 260 -26.42 -9.58 11.88
CA GLN A 260 -27.10 -8.66 10.95
C GLN A 260 -27.14 -9.18 9.50
N GLY A 261 -26.50 -10.31 9.21
CA GLY A 261 -26.43 -10.89 7.85
C GLY A 261 -25.75 -9.97 6.84
N LEU A 262 -24.78 -9.16 7.28
CA LEU A 262 -24.13 -8.16 6.43
C LEU A 262 -23.01 -8.78 5.58
N SER A 263 -23.04 -8.49 4.29
CA SER A 263 -21.92 -8.72 3.39
C SER A 263 -20.89 -7.58 3.47
N ALA A 264 -19.72 -7.79 2.87
CA ALA A 264 -18.71 -6.75 2.70
C ALA A 264 -19.24 -5.54 1.88
N ALA A 265 -20.13 -5.79 0.91
CA ALA A 265 -20.76 -4.73 0.12
C ALA A 265 -21.70 -3.88 0.97
N ASP A 266 -22.48 -4.51 1.85
CA ASP A 266 -23.40 -3.80 2.76
C ASP A 266 -22.62 -2.92 3.75
N LEU A 267 -21.49 -3.40 4.28
CA LEU A 267 -20.60 -2.56 5.09
C LEU A 267 -20.07 -1.36 4.31
N GLY A 268 -19.63 -1.59 3.07
CA GLY A 268 -19.19 -0.53 2.17
C GLY A 268 -20.28 0.53 2.00
N GLU A 269 -21.52 0.11 1.72
CA GLU A 269 -22.66 1.02 1.59
C GLU A 269 -22.94 1.79 2.88
N LEU A 270 -22.96 1.12 4.03
CA LEU A 270 -23.16 1.76 5.34
C LEU A 270 -22.07 2.80 5.67
N LEU A 271 -20.82 2.52 5.30
CA LEU A 271 -19.72 3.48 5.43
C LEU A 271 -19.88 4.67 4.46
N THR A 272 -20.57 4.47 3.32
CA THR A 272 -20.79 5.52 2.31
C THR A 272 -22.00 6.42 2.57
N GLN A 273 -23.04 5.93 3.23
CA GLN A 273 -24.28 6.68 3.52
C GLN A 273 -24.10 7.75 4.63
N ARG A 274 -22.86 7.99 5.10
CA ARG A 274 -22.55 8.99 6.13
C ARG A 274 -22.33 10.37 5.51
N ASP A 275 -23.25 11.29 5.75
CA ASP A 275 -23.17 12.69 5.28
C ASP A 275 -21.92 13.46 5.81
N ASP A 276 -21.33 13.04 6.94
CA ASP A 276 -20.11 13.63 7.49
C ASP A 276 -18.81 13.07 6.88
N LEU A 277 -18.93 11.96 6.15
CA LEU A 277 -17.87 11.36 5.35
C LEU A 277 -18.18 11.68 3.89
N LYS A 278 -17.58 12.75 3.34
CA LYS A 278 -17.44 12.93 1.88
C LYS A 278 -16.90 11.67 1.17
N LEU A 279 -16.34 10.75 1.95
CA LEU A 279 -15.81 9.44 1.62
C LEU A 279 -16.79 8.51 0.91
N GLY A 280 -18.11 8.62 1.09
CA GLY A 280 -19.04 7.68 0.43
C GLY A 280 -19.05 7.76 -1.09
N ARG A 281 -18.94 8.97 -1.64
CA ARG A 281 -18.70 9.17 -3.08
C ARG A 281 -17.25 8.89 -3.46
N THR A 282 -16.31 9.19 -2.57
CA THR A 282 -14.88 8.94 -2.79
C THR A 282 -14.52 7.45 -2.77
N ILE A 283 -15.29 6.57 -2.12
CA ILE A 283 -15.12 5.11 -2.17
C ILE A 283 -15.57 4.57 -3.52
N ALA A 284 -16.67 5.07 -4.09
CA ALA A 284 -17.08 4.73 -5.45
C ALA A 284 -16.19 5.38 -6.54
N GLU A 285 -15.52 6.49 -6.23
CA GLU A 285 -14.72 7.27 -7.19
C GLU A 285 -13.19 7.10 -7.06
N ARG A 286 -12.67 6.47 -5.98
CA ARG A 286 -11.24 6.15 -5.85
C ARG A 286 -10.93 4.80 -6.46
N GLU A 287 -9.87 4.77 -7.26
CA GLU A 287 -9.18 3.57 -7.75
C GLU A 287 -8.62 2.65 -6.64
N ASP A 288 -8.87 2.94 -5.36
CA ASP A 288 -8.39 2.21 -4.19
C ASP A 288 -9.47 1.29 -3.58
N VAL A 289 -10.62 1.13 -4.22
CA VAL A 289 -11.49 -0.03 -3.98
C VAL A 289 -10.70 -1.31 -4.27
N ALA A 290 -9.78 -1.29 -5.22
CA ALA A 290 -8.86 -2.40 -5.46
C ALA A 290 -7.97 -2.71 -4.24
N GLY A 291 -7.69 -1.77 -3.33
CA GLY A 291 -6.91 -2.02 -2.11
C GLY A 291 -7.75 -2.60 -0.96
N VAL A 292 -9.02 -2.18 -0.83
CA VAL A 292 -9.96 -2.78 0.13
C VAL A 292 -10.41 -4.16 -0.35
N VAL A 293 -10.58 -4.33 -1.66
CA VAL A 293 -11.02 -5.55 -2.34
C VAL A 293 -9.86 -6.50 -2.67
N ALA A 294 -8.60 -6.05 -2.80
CA ALA A 294 -7.45 -6.96 -2.88
C ALA A 294 -7.26 -7.75 -1.58
N GLY A 295 -7.85 -7.31 -0.46
CA GLY A 295 -7.84 -8.07 0.78
C GLY A 295 -8.90 -9.17 0.75
N ILE A 296 -9.94 -9.01 -0.07
CA ILE A 296 -11.04 -9.96 -0.24
C ILE A 296 -10.60 -11.18 -1.09
N SER A 297 -9.38 -11.16 -1.62
CA SER A 297 -8.93 -11.98 -2.76
C SER A 297 -8.24 -13.32 -2.43
N SER A 298 -8.35 -13.87 -1.20
CA SER A 298 -7.71 -15.16 -0.86
C SER A 298 -8.48 -16.42 -1.25
N VAL A 299 -9.66 -16.30 -1.89
CA VAL A 299 -10.36 -17.43 -2.50
C VAL A 299 -10.22 -17.34 -4.02
N ASP A 300 -9.85 -18.44 -4.69
CA ASP A 300 -9.67 -18.50 -6.15
C ASP A 300 -10.89 -18.00 -6.94
N SER A 301 -12.11 -18.18 -6.42
CA SER A 301 -13.34 -17.62 -7.02
C SER A 301 -13.49 -16.11 -6.81
N GLY A 302 -12.97 -15.57 -5.70
CA GLY A 302 -12.97 -14.14 -5.39
C GLY A 302 -11.92 -13.37 -6.18
N ARG A 303 -10.73 -13.96 -6.42
CA ARG A 303 -9.69 -13.38 -7.27
C ARG A 303 -10.18 -13.24 -8.72
N VAL A 304 -10.79 -14.29 -9.27
CA VAL A 304 -11.41 -14.25 -10.61
C VAL A 304 -12.56 -13.22 -10.68
N ALA A 305 -13.41 -13.11 -9.65
CA ALA A 305 -14.50 -12.14 -9.64
C ALA A 305 -14.04 -10.68 -9.49
N VAL A 306 -13.02 -10.42 -8.68
CA VAL A 306 -12.44 -9.08 -8.46
C VAL A 306 -11.63 -8.62 -9.66
N ASP A 307 -10.79 -9.49 -10.21
CA ASP A 307 -10.07 -9.21 -11.46
C ASP A 307 -11.08 -9.00 -12.58
N PHE A 308 -12.16 -9.79 -12.64
CA PHE A 308 -13.24 -9.57 -13.59
C PHE A 308 -13.92 -8.22 -13.39
N ASP A 309 -14.33 -7.82 -12.19
CA ASP A 309 -15.00 -6.54 -11.95
C ASP A 309 -14.10 -5.33 -12.20
N VAL A 310 -12.82 -5.41 -11.82
CA VAL A 310 -11.82 -4.37 -12.13
C VAL A 310 -11.61 -4.29 -13.65
N ILE A 311 -11.42 -5.43 -14.33
CA ILE A 311 -11.28 -5.48 -15.78
C ILE A 311 -12.54 -4.98 -16.47
N GLN A 312 -13.74 -5.34 -16.01
CA GLN A 312 -15.01 -4.84 -16.55
C GLN A 312 -15.15 -3.33 -16.35
N ARG A 313 -14.79 -2.82 -15.18
CA ARG A 313 -14.81 -1.38 -14.93
C ARG A 313 -13.82 -0.63 -15.82
N ARG A 314 -12.60 -1.17 -15.99
CA ARG A 314 -11.60 -0.64 -16.91
C ARG A 314 -12.10 -0.69 -18.36
N ARG A 315 -12.73 -1.77 -18.79
CA ARG A 315 -13.38 -1.89 -20.11
C ARG A 315 -14.47 -0.84 -20.31
N GLN A 316 -15.30 -0.60 -19.31
CA GLN A 316 -16.32 0.44 -19.34
C GLN A 316 -15.70 1.84 -19.48
N ILE A 317 -14.63 2.12 -18.73
CA ILE A 317 -13.87 3.38 -18.83
C ILE A 317 -13.28 3.54 -20.24
N VAL A 318 -12.67 2.49 -20.81
CA VAL A 318 -12.13 2.53 -22.18
C VAL A 318 -13.25 2.74 -23.21
N ALA A 319 -14.41 2.11 -23.03
CA ALA A 319 -15.58 2.30 -23.89
C ALA A 319 -16.11 3.75 -23.82
N GLU A 320 -16.18 4.33 -22.62
CA GLU A 320 -16.55 5.75 -22.43
C GLU A 320 -15.53 6.69 -23.08
N LEU A 321 -14.24 6.42 -22.90
CA LEU A 321 -13.17 7.19 -23.57
C LEU A 321 -13.30 7.10 -25.09
N ARG A 322 -13.57 5.91 -25.64
CA ARG A 322 -13.78 5.69 -27.08
C ARG A 322 -14.95 6.51 -27.63
N GLN A 323 -16.07 6.57 -26.91
CA GLN A 323 -17.20 7.41 -27.30
C GLN A 323 -16.85 8.89 -27.25
N LEU A 324 -16.11 9.31 -26.21
CA LEU A 324 -15.68 10.68 -26.02
C LEU A 324 -14.76 11.16 -27.16
N ILE A 325 -13.77 10.36 -27.57
CA ILE A 325 -12.80 10.76 -28.61
C ILE A 325 -13.39 10.80 -30.03
N LEU A 326 -14.47 10.06 -30.30
CA LEU A 326 -15.17 10.10 -31.59
C LEU A 326 -16.10 11.31 -31.72
N ASN A 327 -16.43 11.98 -30.61
CA ASN A 327 -17.19 13.23 -30.66
C ASN A 327 -16.28 14.40 -31.06
N SER A 328 -16.58 15.00 -32.22
CA SER A 328 -15.78 16.09 -32.80
C SER A 328 -15.74 17.38 -31.96
N ASN A 329 -16.67 17.55 -31.00
CA ASN A 329 -16.73 18.71 -30.11
C ASN A 329 -15.98 18.52 -28.79
N THR A 330 -15.45 17.32 -28.54
CA THR A 330 -14.70 17.00 -27.33
C THR A 330 -13.48 17.89 -27.18
N THR A 331 -13.35 18.45 -25.98
CA THR A 331 -12.25 19.31 -25.57
C THR A 331 -11.13 18.54 -24.88
N GLU A 332 -9.94 19.11 -24.87
CA GLU A 332 -8.78 18.57 -24.13
C GLU A 332 -9.09 18.42 -22.64
N THR A 333 -9.81 19.39 -22.05
CA THR A 333 -10.20 19.36 -20.63
C THR A 333 -11.13 18.19 -20.30
N GLU A 334 -12.08 17.85 -21.18
CA GLU A 334 -12.95 16.69 -20.99
C GLU A 334 -12.15 15.39 -21.02
N ILE A 335 -11.20 15.27 -21.94
CA ILE A 335 -10.31 14.11 -22.04
C ILE A 335 -9.39 14.03 -20.82
N GLN A 336 -8.80 15.14 -20.38
CA GLN A 336 -7.98 15.22 -19.17
C GLN A 336 -8.76 14.77 -17.93
N LYS A 337 -10.02 15.18 -17.80
CA LYS A 337 -10.91 14.75 -16.71
C LYS A 337 -11.22 13.26 -16.80
N MET A 338 -11.42 12.75 -18.02
CA MET A 338 -11.67 11.33 -18.26
C MET A 338 -10.43 10.46 -18.00
N ILE A 339 -9.23 10.96 -18.23
CA ILE A 339 -7.99 10.26 -17.87
C ILE A 339 -7.74 10.37 -16.37
N GLY A 340 -7.80 11.57 -15.79
CA GLY A 340 -7.63 11.78 -14.35
C GLY A 340 -6.34 11.15 -13.80
N LYS A 341 -6.47 10.29 -12.78
CA LYS A 341 -5.35 9.54 -12.18
C LYS A 341 -5.15 8.14 -12.79
N ARG A 342 -5.91 7.76 -13.83
CA ARG A 342 -5.97 6.43 -14.45
C ARG A 342 -4.76 6.14 -15.35
N TYR A 343 -3.56 6.14 -14.77
CA TYR A 343 -2.30 5.98 -15.51
C TYR A 343 -2.18 4.65 -16.27
N TRP A 344 -2.94 3.62 -15.86
CA TRP A 344 -2.96 2.31 -16.51
C TRP A 344 -3.45 2.38 -17.97
N ILE A 345 -4.21 3.41 -18.36
CA ILE A 345 -4.65 3.65 -19.75
C ILE A 345 -3.44 3.77 -20.70
N PHE A 346 -2.29 4.24 -20.19
CA PHE A 346 -1.07 4.39 -20.98
C PHE A 346 -0.20 3.12 -21.00
N GLY A 347 -0.56 2.09 -20.23
CA GLY A 347 0.15 0.80 -20.15
C GLY A 347 0.86 0.54 -18.81
N GLY A 348 1.43 -0.66 -18.66
CA GLY A 348 1.97 -1.16 -17.39
C GLY A 348 3.32 -0.58 -16.92
N GLN A 349 3.93 0.34 -17.67
CA GLN A 349 5.23 0.94 -17.33
C GLN A 349 5.14 2.10 -16.32
N TYR A 350 3.93 2.54 -15.98
CA TYR A 350 3.67 3.68 -15.11
C TYR A 350 3.20 3.24 -13.73
N VAL A 351 3.58 4.01 -12.71
CA VAL A 351 3.23 3.75 -11.30
C VAL A 351 2.38 4.85 -10.68
N GLY A 352 2.11 5.93 -11.42
CA GLY A 352 1.30 7.04 -10.93
C GLY A 352 1.30 8.25 -11.85
N VAL A 353 0.53 9.27 -11.44
CA VAL A 353 0.50 10.62 -12.00
C VAL A 353 0.94 11.59 -10.91
N LEU A 354 1.82 12.55 -11.21
CA LEU A 354 2.16 13.60 -10.26
C LEU A 354 0.94 14.48 -9.98
N GLU A 355 0.68 14.75 -8.70
CA GLU A 355 -0.49 15.54 -8.29
C GLU A 355 -0.38 17.01 -8.72
N ARG A 356 0.86 17.52 -8.83
CA ARG A 356 1.15 18.88 -9.28
C ARG A 356 1.42 18.89 -10.78
N ARG A 357 0.62 19.67 -11.51
CA ARG A 357 0.80 19.93 -12.95
C ARG A 357 1.87 20.98 -13.26
N GLN A 358 2.28 21.77 -12.28
CA GLN A 358 3.38 22.74 -12.41
C GLN A 358 4.63 22.15 -11.79
N ILE A 359 5.38 21.38 -12.57
CA ILE A 359 6.60 20.71 -12.10
C ILE A 359 7.80 21.65 -12.16
N ILE A 360 7.99 22.27 -13.33
CA ILE A 360 8.94 23.35 -13.56
C ILE A 360 8.16 24.67 -13.53
N THR A 361 8.78 25.73 -13.01
CA THR A 361 8.17 27.06 -12.93
C THR A 361 7.73 27.52 -14.32
N LEU A 362 6.52 28.08 -14.43
CA LEU A 362 5.89 28.61 -15.65
C LEU A 362 5.36 27.58 -16.65
N ASP A 363 5.65 26.29 -16.47
CA ASP A 363 5.07 25.22 -17.28
C ASP A 363 3.87 24.59 -16.59
N GLU A 364 2.81 24.32 -17.35
CA GLU A 364 1.69 23.50 -16.93
C GLU A 364 1.62 22.27 -17.83
N TYR A 365 1.70 21.08 -17.24
CA TYR A 365 1.67 19.79 -17.93
C TYR A 365 0.29 19.14 -17.82
N ASP A 366 -0.22 18.57 -18.91
CA ASP A 366 -1.55 17.96 -18.93
C ASP A 366 -1.61 16.69 -18.07
N VAL A 367 -0.74 15.71 -18.36
CA VAL A 367 -0.64 14.46 -17.58
C VAL A 367 0.82 14.09 -17.35
N PRO A 368 1.39 14.44 -16.18
CA PRO A 368 2.75 14.06 -15.81
C PRO A 368 2.79 12.66 -15.18
N LEU A 369 3.12 11.65 -15.98
CA LEU A 369 3.24 10.25 -15.52
C LEU A 369 4.59 9.98 -14.84
N ILE A 370 4.56 9.11 -13.85
CA ILE A 370 5.75 8.56 -13.18
C ILE A 370 5.97 7.14 -13.69
N CYS A 371 7.13 6.90 -14.32
CA CYS A 371 7.53 5.57 -14.75
C CYS A 371 7.98 4.70 -13.56
N ALA A 372 7.96 3.38 -13.70
CA ALA A 372 8.44 2.46 -12.68
C ALA A 372 9.92 2.68 -12.31
N ASP A 373 10.74 3.17 -13.25
CA ASP A 373 12.14 3.55 -13.03
C ASP A 373 12.32 4.97 -12.48
N ARG A 374 11.22 5.61 -12.06
CA ARG A 374 11.14 6.97 -11.49
C ARG A 374 11.41 8.11 -12.48
N SER A 375 11.60 7.81 -13.76
CA SER A 375 11.64 8.85 -14.79
C SER A 375 10.25 9.48 -15.01
N ILE A 376 10.24 10.71 -15.53
CA ILE A 376 8.99 11.43 -15.85
C ILE A 376 8.62 11.24 -17.32
N HIS A 377 7.34 10.98 -17.57
CA HIS A 377 6.79 10.95 -18.92
C HIS A 377 5.61 11.91 -19.01
N ILE A 378 5.79 12.99 -19.77
CA ILE A 378 4.74 13.97 -20.02
C ILE A 378 3.85 13.51 -21.16
N ILE A 379 2.55 13.47 -20.93
CA ILE A 379 1.57 13.37 -22.01
C ILE A 379 1.03 14.77 -22.29
N GLU A 380 1.15 15.20 -23.54
CA GLU A 380 0.56 16.43 -24.07
C GLU A 380 -0.71 16.05 -24.84
N LEU A 381 -1.87 16.53 -24.40
CA LEU A 381 -3.15 16.17 -24.98
C LEU A 381 -3.64 17.28 -25.91
N LYS A 382 -3.98 16.90 -27.14
CA LYS A 382 -4.64 17.80 -28.10
C LYS A 382 -6.02 17.27 -28.47
N ARG A 383 -6.82 18.05 -29.20
CA ARG A 383 -8.20 17.65 -29.53
C ARG A 383 -8.27 16.46 -30.50
N PRO A 384 -9.29 15.58 -30.39
CA PRO A 384 -9.50 14.48 -31.35
C PRO A 384 -9.82 14.95 -32.77
N LYS A 385 -10.41 16.14 -32.92
CA LYS A 385 -10.72 16.72 -34.23
C LYS A 385 -9.50 17.37 -34.91
N HIS A 386 -8.37 17.54 -34.22
CA HIS A 386 -7.21 18.17 -34.85
C HIS A 386 -6.75 17.38 -36.08
N LYS A 387 -6.42 18.13 -37.13
CA LYS A 387 -5.94 17.57 -38.38
C LYS A 387 -4.61 16.86 -38.12
N LEU A 388 -4.46 15.63 -38.60
CA LEU A 388 -3.24 14.84 -38.40
C LEU A 388 -2.19 15.04 -39.49
N VAL A 389 -2.64 15.11 -40.75
CA VAL A 389 -1.77 15.24 -41.91
C VAL A 389 -2.31 16.29 -42.88
N ARG A 390 -1.45 16.82 -43.72
CA ARG A 390 -1.82 17.67 -44.84
C ARG A 390 -1.02 17.29 -46.07
N GLU A 391 -1.64 17.49 -47.23
CA GLU A 391 -0.95 17.34 -48.50
C GLU A 391 0.12 18.41 -48.66
N HIS A 392 1.27 18.00 -49.16
CA HIS A 392 2.36 18.87 -49.56
C HIS A 392 2.98 18.35 -50.86
N ARG A 393 2.63 19.01 -51.97
CA ARG A 393 2.96 18.54 -53.33
C ARG A 393 2.37 17.13 -53.52
N ASN A 394 3.19 16.14 -53.82
CA ASN A 394 2.74 14.76 -54.09
C ASN A 394 2.85 13.85 -52.85
N HIS A 395 3.03 14.40 -51.65
CA HIS A 395 3.26 13.64 -50.43
C HIS A 395 2.40 14.15 -49.27
N GLN A 396 2.10 13.25 -48.34
CA GLN A 396 1.49 13.61 -47.06
C GLN A 396 2.60 13.96 -46.06
N ILE A 397 2.38 15.03 -45.29
CA ILE A 397 3.22 15.40 -44.16
C ILE A 397 2.35 15.65 -42.94
N VAL A 398 2.93 15.63 -41.75
CA VAL A 398 2.19 15.98 -40.52
C VAL A 398 1.64 17.40 -40.62
N SER A 399 0.49 17.62 -40.00
CA SER A 399 -0.15 18.93 -39.93
C SER A 399 0.66 19.92 -39.09
N ASN A 400 0.26 21.20 -39.13
CA ASN A 400 0.89 22.21 -38.30
C ASN A 400 0.56 21.96 -36.82
N GLU A 401 -0.65 21.51 -36.52
CA GLU A 401 -1.14 21.19 -35.18
C GLU A 401 -0.30 20.09 -34.52
N VAL A 402 0.07 19.04 -35.28
CA VAL A 402 0.98 17.99 -34.81
C VAL A 402 2.38 18.56 -34.55
N HIS A 403 2.89 19.39 -35.47
CA HIS A 403 4.22 19.98 -35.33
C HIS A 403 4.32 20.91 -34.12
N GLU A 404 3.33 21.77 -33.90
CA GLU A 404 3.25 22.69 -32.75
C GLU A 404 3.16 21.93 -31.43
N ALA A 405 2.35 20.88 -31.35
CA ALA A 405 2.22 20.07 -30.14
C ALA A 405 3.54 19.33 -29.80
N VAL A 406 4.25 18.84 -30.82
CA VAL A 406 5.60 18.27 -30.61
C VAL A 406 6.59 19.32 -30.13
N ALA A 407 6.60 20.51 -30.75
CA ALA A 407 7.47 21.59 -30.33
C ALA A 407 7.19 22.03 -28.88
N GLN A 408 5.93 22.08 -28.47
CA GLN A 408 5.52 22.32 -27.08
C GLN A 408 6.09 21.25 -26.14
N CYS A 409 5.92 19.97 -26.49
CA CYS A 409 6.44 18.87 -25.69
C CYS A 409 7.98 18.86 -25.61
N MET A 410 8.67 19.27 -26.69
CA MET A 410 10.13 19.45 -26.70
C MET A 410 10.58 20.57 -25.75
N ASN A 411 9.81 21.66 -25.62
CA ASN A 411 10.12 22.72 -24.66
C ASN A 411 10.06 22.19 -23.21
N TYR A 412 9.08 21.34 -22.90
CA TYR A 412 8.99 20.68 -21.58
C TYR A 412 10.20 19.81 -21.28
N VAL A 413 10.58 18.96 -22.24
CA VAL A 413 11.77 18.10 -22.11
C VAL A 413 13.03 18.95 -21.88
N ARG A 414 13.19 20.06 -22.63
CA ARG A 414 14.28 21.01 -22.41
C ARG A 414 14.23 21.64 -21.01
N GLY A 415 13.05 22.03 -20.54
CA GLY A 415 12.86 22.58 -19.19
C GLY A 415 13.32 21.60 -18.10
N PHE A 416 13.02 20.30 -18.26
CA PHE A 416 13.54 19.27 -17.36
C PHE A 416 15.06 19.09 -17.45
N ASP A 417 15.66 19.20 -18.63
CA ASP A 417 17.12 19.11 -18.78
C ASP A 417 17.83 20.31 -18.12
N GLU A 418 17.27 21.51 -18.25
CA GLU A 418 17.86 22.75 -17.75
C GLU A 418 17.66 22.94 -16.24
N LEU A 419 16.47 22.61 -15.72
CA LEU A 419 16.07 22.92 -14.34
C LEU A 419 15.86 21.69 -13.47
N GLY A 420 15.80 20.48 -14.05
CA GLY A 420 15.41 19.25 -13.36
C GLY A 420 16.27 18.91 -12.15
N ALA A 421 17.59 19.16 -12.17
CA ALA A 421 18.47 18.84 -11.04
C ALA A 421 18.11 19.61 -9.76
N ALA A 422 17.77 20.89 -9.90
CA ALA A 422 17.33 21.72 -8.77
C ALA A 422 15.96 21.25 -8.26
N HIS A 423 15.04 20.95 -9.18
CA HIS A 423 13.70 20.46 -8.83
C HIS A 423 13.75 19.07 -8.19
N GLN A 424 14.63 18.17 -8.62
CA GLN A 424 14.81 16.85 -8.01
C GLN A 424 15.11 16.94 -6.51
N THR A 425 15.97 17.89 -6.13
CA THR A 425 16.29 18.16 -4.72
C THR A 425 15.05 18.64 -3.95
N TYR A 426 14.26 19.55 -4.54
CA TYR A 426 13.01 20.03 -3.94
C TYR A 426 11.99 18.91 -3.74
N TYR A 427 11.72 18.10 -4.78
CA TYR A 427 10.77 16.99 -4.71
C TYR A 427 11.19 15.92 -3.71
N HIS A 428 12.49 15.65 -3.59
CA HIS A 428 13.02 14.75 -2.56
C HIS A 428 12.80 15.31 -1.15
N ASN A 429 13.22 16.55 -0.89
CA ASN A 429 13.18 17.13 0.45
C ASN A 429 11.76 17.41 0.95
N GLU A 430 10.89 17.94 0.09
CA GLU A 430 9.55 18.39 0.49
C GLU A 430 8.49 17.29 0.38
N LEU A 431 8.65 16.37 -0.58
CA LEU A 431 7.63 15.36 -0.89
C LEU A 431 8.13 13.91 -0.73
N GLY A 432 9.42 13.70 -0.46
CA GLY A 432 10.00 12.35 -0.36
C GLY A 432 10.00 11.59 -1.69
N LEU A 433 9.92 12.29 -2.82
CA LEU A 433 9.83 11.69 -4.16
C LEU A 433 11.18 11.76 -4.88
N ASP A 434 11.79 10.60 -5.10
CA ASP A 434 13.03 10.46 -5.87
C ASP A 434 12.72 10.42 -7.39
N LEU A 435 12.53 11.57 -8.03
CA LEU A 435 12.22 11.64 -9.47
C LEU A 435 13.49 11.82 -10.31
N ASP A 436 13.57 11.17 -11.48
CA ASP A 436 14.66 11.42 -12.44
C ASP A 436 14.17 12.25 -13.64
N PHE A 437 14.45 13.55 -13.59
CA PHE A 437 14.09 14.48 -14.66
C PHE A 437 15.02 14.41 -15.87
N ARG A 438 16.25 13.89 -15.74
CA ARG A 438 17.22 13.80 -16.86
C ARG A 438 16.78 12.81 -17.93
N ARG A 439 15.94 11.85 -17.53
CA ARG A 439 15.37 10.83 -18.41
C ARG A 439 13.94 11.19 -18.86
N ALA A 440 13.53 12.44 -18.66
CA ALA A 440 12.19 12.89 -19.03
C ALA A 440 11.92 12.68 -20.53
N ARG A 441 10.72 12.20 -20.85
CA ARG A 441 10.25 12.01 -22.23
C ARG A 441 8.82 12.51 -22.39
N GLY A 442 8.41 12.68 -23.64
CA GLY A 442 7.11 13.24 -24.01
C GLY A 442 6.33 12.36 -24.97
N THR A 443 5.01 12.31 -24.81
CA THR A 443 4.11 11.77 -25.83
C THR A 443 3.00 12.79 -26.11
N VAL A 444 2.87 13.18 -27.37
CA VAL A 444 1.75 13.96 -27.85
C VAL A 444 0.65 12.99 -28.28
N ILE A 445 -0.55 13.17 -27.73
CA ILE A 445 -1.75 12.46 -28.17
C ILE A 445 -2.66 13.47 -28.84
N ILE A 446 -2.83 13.30 -30.14
CA ILE A 446 -3.51 14.29 -30.99
C ILE A 446 -4.31 13.57 -32.07
N GLY A 447 -5.51 14.09 -32.35
CA GLY A 447 -6.32 13.66 -33.48
C GLY A 447 -6.84 12.23 -33.39
N HIS A 448 -7.89 11.97 -34.16
CA HIS A 448 -8.40 10.62 -34.40
C HIS A 448 -8.38 10.35 -35.91
N PRO A 449 -7.82 9.22 -36.39
CA PRO A 449 -7.71 8.94 -37.81
C PRO A 449 -9.06 8.98 -38.53
N GLU A 450 -10.14 8.48 -37.92
CA GLU A 450 -11.48 8.51 -38.53
C GLU A 450 -12.08 9.92 -38.63
N LEU A 451 -11.69 10.84 -37.75
CA LEU A 451 -12.13 12.24 -37.81
C LEU A 451 -11.26 13.10 -38.75
N SER A 452 -10.05 12.61 -39.05
CA SER A 452 -9.09 13.26 -39.96
C SER A 452 -9.09 12.67 -41.37
N ALA A 453 -9.59 11.45 -41.54
CA ALA A 453 -9.71 10.81 -42.84
C ALA A 453 -10.74 11.54 -43.70
N SER A 454 -10.44 11.65 -44.98
CA SER A 454 -11.32 12.19 -46.01
C SER A 454 -11.23 11.30 -47.24
N ASP A 455 -12.06 11.54 -48.25
CA ASP A 455 -11.98 10.84 -49.54
C ASP A 455 -10.59 10.96 -50.21
N GLU A 456 -9.80 11.97 -49.80
CA GLU A 456 -8.45 12.25 -50.32
C GLU A 456 -7.32 11.63 -49.48
N VAL A 457 -7.56 11.27 -48.22
CA VAL A 457 -6.54 10.79 -47.29
C VAL A 457 -7.03 9.56 -46.53
N SER A 458 -6.42 8.42 -46.83
CA SER A 458 -6.70 7.16 -46.15
C SER A 458 -6.08 7.09 -44.75
N ARG A 459 -6.67 6.28 -43.87
CA ARG A 459 -6.13 5.96 -42.53
C ARG A 459 -4.70 5.42 -42.61
N GLU A 460 -4.41 4.56 -43.58
CA GLU A 460 -3.06 3.99 -43.77
C GLU A 460 -2.02 5.08 -44.08
N GLN A 461 -2.35 6.05 -44.93
CA GLN A 461 -1.46 7.18 -45.23
C GLN A 461 -1.20 8.04 -44.00
N ILE A 462 -2.21 8.25 -43.14
CA ILE A 462 -2.04 8.97 -41.86
C ILE A 462 -1.04 8.22 -40.97
N GLU A 463 -1.25 6.92 -40.76
CA GLU A 463 -0.40 6.07 -39.92
C GLU A 463 1.05 6.01 -40.43
N GLN A 464 1.25 5.86 -41.76
CA GLN A 464 2.57 5.88 -42.39
C GLN A 464 3.28 7.23 -42.22
N THR A 465 2.55 8.34 -42.34
CA THR A 465 3.09 9.69 -42.19
C THR A 465 3.53 9.96 -40.75
N ILE A 466 2.69 9.62 -39.76
CA ILE A 466 3.02 9.75 -38.34
C ILE A 466 4.20 8.85 -37.97
N ARG A 467 4.24 7.61 -38.48
CA ARG A 467 5.37 6.69 -38.24
C ARG A 467 6.68 7.24 -38.77
N SER A 468 6.66 7.79 -39.99
CA SER A 468 7.84 8.43 -40.60
C SER A 468 8.29 9.65 -39.80
N TYR A 469 7.34 10.44 -39.30
CA TYR A 469 7.64 11.59 -38.46
C TYR A 469 8.29 11.19 -37.12
N ASN A 470 7.72 10.19 -36.44
CA ASN A 470 8.26 9.64 -35.20
C ASN A 470 9.67 9.06 -35.35
N ALA A 471 10.02 8.52 -36.52
CA ALA A 471 11.35 7.96 -36.76
C ALA A 471 12.50 8.98 -36.61
N HIS A 472 12.19 10.29 -36.65
CA HIS A 472 13.15 11.37 -36.46
C HIS A 472 13.14 11.96 -35.04
N LEU A 473 12.20 11.57 -34.18
CA LEU A 473 12.08 12.09 -32.81
C LEU A 473 12.77 11.15 -31.81
N SER A 474 13.52 11.71 -30.86
CA SER A 474 14.33 10.92 -29.91
C SER A 474 13.71 10.77 -28.51
N ARG A 475 13.10 11.83 -27.98
CA ARG A 475 12.51 11.89 -26.63
C ARG A 475 11.04 12.30 -26.61
N VAL A 476 10.48 12.60 -27.78
CA VAL A 476 9.07 12.92 -27.96
C VAL A 476 8.49 11.93 -28.97
N GLN A 477 7.27 11.50 -28.78
CA GLN A 477 6.55 10.64 -29.72
C GLN A 477 5.15 11.21 -29.97
N VAL A 478 4.63 11.05 -31.18
CA VAL A 478 3.24 11.33 -31.53
C VAL A 478 2.48 10.03 -31.63
N ILE A 479 1.34 9.95 -30.95
CA ILE A 479 0.34 8.89 -31.16
C ILE A 479 -1.04 9.52 -31.35
N THR A 480 -1.96 8.78 -31.95
CA THR A 480 -3.36 9.20 -32.08
C THR A 480 -4.20 8.73 -30.91
N PHE A 481 -5.41 9.26 -30.75
CA PHE A 481 -6.36 8.72 -29.76
C PHE A 481 -6.78 7.28 -30.06
N ALA A 482 -6.78 6.87 -31.33
CA ALA A 482 -7.00 5.48 -31.70
C ALA A 482 -5.89 4.59 -31.14
N ASP A 483 -4.63 4.98 -31.29
CA ASP A 483 -3.49 4.23 -30.76
C ASP A 483 -3.54 4.08 -29.23
N LEU A 484 -3.95 5.14 -28.52
CA LEU A 484 -4.10 5.12 -27.06
C LEU A 484 -5.17 4.11 -26.63
N VAL A 485 -6.36 4.18 -27.22
CA VAL A 485 -7.47 3.26 -26.90
C VAL A 485 -7.11 1.83 -27.27
N ASP A 486 -6.56 1.61 -28.47
CA ASP A 486 -6.14 0.28 -28.91
C ASP A 486 -5.06 -0.31 -27.98
N SER A 487 -4.15 0.53 -27.46
CA SER A 487 -3.13 0.10 -26.48
C SER A 487 -3.75 -0.26 -25.13
N ALA A 488 -4.72 0.52 -24.64
CA ALA A 488 -5.43 0.23 -23.41
C ALA A 488 -6.28 -1.06 -23.54
N GLU A 489 -6.98 -1.25 -24.65
CA GLU A 489 -7.77 -2.46 -24.94
C GLU A 489 -6.85 -3.71 -24.97
N ARG A 490 -5.69 -3.63 -25.63
CA ARG A 490 -4.71 -4.73 -25.64
C ARG A 490 -4.19 -5.04 -24.24
N ALA A 491 -3.85 -4.03 -23.44
CA ALA A 491 -3.39 -4.24 -22.07
C ALA A 491 -4.43 -4.99 -21.23
N LEU A 492 -5.72 -4.64 -21.38
CA LEU A 492 -6.83 -5.34 -20.70
C LEU A 492 -7.10 -6.75 -21.23
N ALA A 493 -6.73 -7.05 -22.47
CA ALA A 493 -6.84 -8.40 -23.03
C ALA A 493 -5.76 -9.32 -22.45
N PHE A 494 -4.51 -8.85 -22.35
CA PHE A 494 -3.42 -9.63 -21.73
C PHE A 494 -3.68 -9.96 -20.26
N GLU A 495 -4.20 -9.01 -19.48
CA GLU A 495 -4.59 -9.25 -18.07
C GLU A 495 -5.69 -10.32 -17.95
N ALA A 496 -6.56 -10.49 -18.97
CA ALA A 496 -7.60 -11.51 -18.95
C ALA A 496 -7.10 -12.92 -19.35
N GLU A 497 -6.08 -13.00 -20.20
CA GLU A 497 -5.47 -14.26 -20.62
C GLU A 497 -4.57 -14.86 -19.53
N GLU A 498 -3.92 -14.05 -18.69
CA GLU A 498 -3.17 -14.52 -17.51
C GLU A 498 -4.08 -15.02 -16.35
N HIS A 499 -5.39 -14.76 -16.45
CA HIS A 499 -6.38 -15.10 -15.42
C HIS A 499 -7.43 -16.11 -15.89
N SER A 500 -7.33 -16.61 -17.12
CA SER A 500 -8.08 -17.77 -17.65
C SER A 500 -7.26 -19.04 -17.55
#